data_AF-A0A495L7A4-F1
#
_entry.id   AF-A0A495L7A4-F1
#
_cell.length_a   1.000
_cell.length_b   1.000
_cell.length_c   1.000
_cell.angle_alpha   90.00
_cell.angle_beta   90.00
_cell.angle_gamma   90.00
#
_symmetry.space_group_name_H-M   'P 1'
#
loop_
_entity.id
_entity.type
_entity.pdbx_description
1 polymer ?
#
loop_
_entity_poly.entity_id
_entity_poly.type
_entity_poly.pdbx_seq_one_letter_code
_entity_poly.pdbx_strand_id
1 'polypeptide(L)'
;MRQTGRVSGPVRWSRPWGSWRETELSRAIAAGPGGADIGFRADTEDRTEEGIVAHTSVGGAEATGAARADEIRMLRVHHDDPRVQGLLDGLLAEYTERYGAEGAANELAMYPVSEFAAPHGRVVLAELDGLVVAGGAVRPYKQGRLAMADTAEFKRVWTSSDHRRRGLARRVMAALEEAARDLGYTRALLFTGPAQPEAVALYERIGYTALDPADLDELPHRSSLPFARDLRG
;
A
#
# COMPACT_ATOMS: atom_id res chain seq x y z
N MET A 1 -20.73 -2.95 55.67
CA MET A 1 -21.47 -2.14 54.68
C MET A 1 -20.96 -2.51 53.30
N ARG A 2 -21.83 -3.03 52.42
CA ARG A 2 -21.52 -3.42 51.03
C ARG A 2 -21.62 -2.21 50.08
N GLN A 3 -20.81 -2.19 49.02
CA GLN A 3 -21.12 -1.84 47.61
C GLN A 3 -19.78 -1.78 46.84
N THR A 4 -19.37 -2.82 46.10
CA THR A 4 -19.65 -3.15 44.67
C THR A 4 -19.20 -2.08 43.67
N GLY A 5 -18.38 -2.53 42.72
CA GLY A 5 -17.64 -1.69 41.79
C GLY A 5 -18.40 -1.24 40.55
N ARG A 6 -17.68 -0.51 39.69
CA ARG A 6 -18.07 -0.24 38.31
C ARG A 6 -16.82 -0.35 37.45
N VAL A 7 -16.67 -1.52 36.82
CA VAL A 7 -15.77 -1.71 35.68
C VAL A 7 -16.45 -1.05 34.49
N SER A 8 -15.84 -0.01 33.94
CA SER A 8 -16.31 0.65 32.72
C SER A 8 -16.02 -0.28 31.54
N GLY A 9 -17.07 -0.86 30.95
CA GLY A 9 -16.97 -1.65 29.72
C GLY A 9 -16.60 -0.80 28.50
N PRO A 10 -16.27 -1.41 27.35
CA PRO A 10 -15.92 -0.69 26.14
C PRO A 10 -17.11 0.13 25.63
N VAL A 11 -16.84 1.41 25.33
CA VAL A 11 -17.82 2.32 24.74
C VAL A 11 -18.13 1.85 23.33
N ARG A 12 -19.35 1.36 23.13
CA ARG A 12 -19.88 0.94 21.83
C ARG A 12 -20.50 2.16 21.14
N TRP A 13 -19.79 2.77 20.20
CA TRP A 13 -20.34 3.83 19.36
C TRP A 13 -21.18 3.24 18.21
N SER A 14 -22.34 3.84 17.97
CA SER A 14 -23.46 3.25 17.24
C SER A 14 -23.81 3.99 15.94
N ARG A 15 -22.83 4.39 15.11
CA ARG A 15 -23.14 4.91 13.76
C ARG A 15 -22.29 4.25 12.67
N PRO A 16 -22.89 3.49 11.73
CA PRO A 16 -22.19 2.96 10.57
C PRO A 16 -21.81 4.08 9.60
N TRP A 17 -20.66 3.93 8.94
CA TRP A 17 -19.98 4.93 8.10
C TRP A 17 -20.76 5.45 6.87
N GLY A 18 -21.93 4.88 6.55
CA GLY A 18 -22.80 5.36 5.46
C GLY A 18 -23.62 6.61 5.75
N SER A 19 -23.43 7.30 6.89
CA SER A 19 -24.28 8.43 7.32
C SER A 19 -23.68 9.83 7.19
N TRP A 20 -22.45 9.96 6.68
CA TRP A 20 -21.76 11.25 6.54
C TRP A 20 -22.03 11.86 5.16
N ARG A 21 -22.45 13.14 5.11
CA ARG A 21 -22.61 13.84 3.81
C ARG A 21 -21.25 14.38 3.35
N GLU A 22 -21.04 14.37 2.03
CA GLU A 22 -19.81 14.81 1.35
C GLU A 22 -19.29 16.19 1.82
N THR A 23 -20.20 17.09 2.20
CA THR A 23 -19.90 18.44 2.73
C THR A 23 -19.40 18.50 4.17
N GLU A 24 -19.50 17.41 4.94
CA GLU A 24 -18.95 17.29 6.30
C GLU A 24 -17.53 16.72 6.27
N LEU A 25 -17.25 15.80 5.33
CA LEU A 25 -15.91 15.28 5.04
C LEU A 25 -14.97 16.39 4.55
N SER A 26 -15.42 17.23 3.62
CA SER A 26 -14.63 18.38 3.14
C SER A 26 -14.36 19.42 4.25
N ARG A 27 -15.26 19.59 5.22
CA ARG A 27 -15.09 20.53 6.34
C ARG A 27 -14.13 20.04 7.41
N ALA A 28 -14.13 18.74 7.70
CA ALA A 28 -13.13 18.14 8.59
C ALA A 28 -11.70 18.25 8.02
N ILE A 29 -11.58 18.15 6.69
CA ILE A 29 -10.32 18.34 5.94
C ILE A 29 -9.87 19.82 5.96
N ALA A 30 -10.81 20.77 5.85
CA ALA A 30 -10.50 22.20 5.78
C ALA A 30 -10.25 22.89 7.14
N ALA A 31 -10.68 22.28 8.26
CA ALA A 31 -10.62 22.91 9.59
C ALA A 31 -9.28 22.68 10.36
N GLY A 32 -8.30 21.99 9.77
CA GLY A 32 -6.96 21.84 10.34
C GLY A 32 -6.10 23.11 10.12
N PRO A 33 -5.27 23.53 11.09
CA PRO A 33 -4.44 24.73 10.93
C PRO A 33 -3.27 24.41 10.00
N GLY A 34 -3.20 25.07 8.85
CA GLY A 34 -2.05 25.02 7.95
C GLY A 34 -2.41 24.97 6.47
N GLY A 35 -3.21 25.94 6.00
CA GLY A 35 -3.17 26.30 4.59
C GLY A 35 -1.79 26.87 4.28
N ALA A 36 -1.08 26.23 3.36
CA ALA A 36 0.05 26.84 2.68
C ALA A 36 -0.09 26.55 1.19
N ASP A 37 -0.60 27.57 0.49
CA ASP A 37 -0.39 27.82 -0.91
C ASP A 37 1.05 27.47 -1.31
N ILE A 38 1.20 26.65 -2.35
CA ILE A 38 2.41 26.68 -3.16
C ILE A 38 2.00 27.05 -4.59
N GLY A 39 2.14 28.34 -4.84
CA GLY A 39 1.82 29.01 -6.08
C GLY A 39 2.57 28.42 -7.26
N PHE A 40 1.79 28.19 -8.31
CA PHE A 40 2.20 27.81 -9.64
C PHE A 40 3.00 28.95 -10.32
N ARG A 41 4.02 28.59 -11.09
CA ARG A 41 4.52 29.42 -12.18
C ARG A 41 4.99 28.49 -13.29
N ALA A 42 4.26 28.50 -14.40
CA ALA A 42 4.60 27.78 -15.62
C ALA A 42 5.12 28.76 -16.67
N ASP A 43 6.20 28.36 -17.32
CA ASP A 43 6.85 28.89 -18.52
C ASP A 43 7.54 27.65 -19.15
N THR A 44 7.57 27.33 -20.44
CA THR A 44 6.88 27.71 -21.69
C THR A 44 7.30 26.64 -22.73
N GLU A 45 6.43 26.35 -23.72
CA GLU A 45 6.72 25.95 -25.13
C GLU A 45 7.61 24.72 -25.43
N ASP A 46 7.07 23.64 -26.02
CA ASP A 46 6.74 23.41 -27.45
C ASP A 46 7.93 22.89 -28.31
N ARG A 47 7.76 21.68 -28.88
CA ARG A 47 8.05 21.32 -30.27
C ARG A 47 7.75 19.83 -30.57
N THR A 48 6.77 19.64 -31.45
CA THR A 48 6.68 18.79 -32.68
C THR A 48 7.94 17.98 -33.09
N GLU A 49 7.94 16.86 -33.83
CA GLU A 49 6.99 15.98 -34.53
C GLU A 49 7.79 14.77 -35.11
N GLU A 50 7.08 13.74 -35.61
CA GLU A 50 7.51 12.69 -36.59
C GLU A 50 8.61 11.67 -36.17
N GLY A 51 8.57 10.37 -36.46
CA GLY A 51 7.76 9.51 -37.34
C GLY A 51 8.65 8.40 -37.94
N ILE A 52 8.06 7.24 -38.28
CA ILE A 52 8.48 6.26 -39.32
C ILE A 52 9.07 4.87 -38.90
N VAL A 53 8.15 3.88 -38.94
CA VAL A 53 8.11 2.51 -39.52
C VAL A 53 9.09 1.36 -39.20
N ALA A 54 8.46 0.17 -39.23
CA ALA A 54 8.90 -1.18 -38.92
C ALA A 54 9.69 -1.91 -40.02
N HIS A 55 10.46 -2.94 -39.62
CA HIS A 55 10.80 -4.10 -40.45
C HIS A 55 10.94 -5.39 -39.61
N THR A 56 10.74 -6.52 -40.28
CA THR A 56 10.22 -7.82 -39.79
C THR A 56 11.30 -8.88 -39.50
N SER A 57 10.99 -9.74 -38.50
CA SER A 57 11.36 -11.15 -38.18
C SER A 57 12.23 -11.98 -39.13
N VAL A 58 13.05 -12.93 -38.58
CA VAL A 58 12.94 -14.41 -38.78
C VAL A 58 13.73 -15.23 -37.71
N GLY A 59 13.08 -16.28 -37.15
CA GLY A 59 13.64 -17.60 -36.74
C GLY A 59 14.07 -17.75 -35.26
N GLY A 60 13.78 -18.80 -34.48
CA GLY A 60 13.20 -20.14 -34.69
C GLY A 60 13.91 -21.14 -33.75
N ALA A 61 13.16 -22.10 -33.13
CA ALA A 61 13.58 -23.15 -32.16
C ALA A 61 13.65 -22.68 -30.68
N GLU A 62 13.12 -23.35 -29.65
CA GLU A 62 12.58 -24.70 -29.43
C GLU A 62 11.65 -24.68 -28.20
N ALA A 63 10.50 -25.35 -28.27
CA ALA A 63 9.51 -25.38 -27.21
C ALA A 63 9.79 -26.51 -26.22
N THR A 64 10.25 -26.14 -25.01
CA THR A 64 10.17 -27.01 -23.82
C THR A 64 9.40 -26.24 -22.74
N GLY A 65 8.10 -26.50 -22.63
CA GLY A 65 7.24 -26.02 -21.55
C GLY A 65 7.32 -24.52 -21.23
N ALA A 66 7.12 -23.65 -22.22
CA ALA A 66 6.95 -22.22 -21.96
C ALA A 66 5.75 -22.02 -21.03
N ALA A 67 6.02 -21.59 -19.78
CA ALA A 67 4.99 -21.00 -18.93
C ALA A 67 4.20 -19.99 -19.78
N ARG A 68 2.86 -20.01 -19.69
CA ARG A 68 2.01 -19.16 -20.53
C ARG A 68 2.47 -17.71 -20.39
N ALA A 69 2.92 -17.10 -21.49
CA ALA A 69 3.47 -15.73 -21.57
C ALA A 69 2.43 -14.61 -21.35
N ASP A 70 1.53 -14.79 -20.38
CA ASP A 70 0.58 -13.79 -19.88
C ASP A 70 0.11 -14.15 -18.45
N GLU A 71 0.80 -15.10 -17.79
CA GLU A 71 0.41 -15.55 -16.46
C GLU A 71 1.12 -14.74 -15.38
N ILE A 72 0.32 -14.07 -14.55
CA ILE A 72 0.81 -13.35 -13.37
C ILE A 72 1.25 -14.37 -12.31
N ARG A 73 2.55 -14.41 -12.03
CA ARG A 73 3.15 -15.21 -10.96
C ARG A 73 3.20 -14.40 -9.67
N MET A 74 2.64 -14.93 -8.59
CA MET A 74 2.78 -14.36 -7.25
C MET A 74 4.01 -14.96 -6.58
N LEU A 75 4.94 -14.11 -6.16
CA LEU A 75 6.21 -14.51 -5.55
C LEU A 75 6.26 -13.96 -4.12
N ARG A 76 6.74 -14.79 -3.18
CA ARG A 76 7.14 -14.37 -1.83
C ARG A 76 8.66 -14.49 -1.74
N VAL A 77 9.34 -13.36 -1.61
CA VAL A 77 10.81 -13.29 -1.71
C VAL A 77 11.42 -12.61 -0.47
N HIS A 78 12.71 -12.83 -0.26
CA HIS A 78 13.47 -12.05 0.73
C HIS A 78 13.66 -10.61 0.23
N HIS A 79 13.90 -9.69 1.17
CA HIS A 79 14.04 -8.26 0.89
C HIS A 79 15.22 -7.90 -0.03
N ASP A 80 16.21 -8.78 -0.11
CA ASP A 80 17.45 -8.66 -0.90
C ASP A 80 17.41 -9.44 -2.22
N ASP A 81 16.25 -10.04 -2.56
CA ASP A 81 16.04 -10.62 -3.88
C ASP A 81 16.14 -9.51 -4.94
N PRO A 82 16.94 -9.69 -6.01
CA PRO A 82 17.16 -8.63 -7.00
C PRO A 82 15.87 -8.15 -7.68
N ARG A 83 14.82 -8.99 -7.73
CA ARG A 83 13.52 -8.61 -8.30
C ARG A 83 12.79 -7.56 -7.47
N VAL A 84 13.14 -7.38 -6.19
CA VAL A 84 12.58 -6.31 -5.35
C VAL A 84 12.84 -4.93 -5.96
N GLN A 85 13.93 -4.76 -6.71
CA GLN A 85 14.23 -3.50 -7.39
C GLN A 85 13.08 -3.06 -8.32
N GLY A 86 12.44 -3.98 -9.03
CA GLY A 86 11.31 -3.65 -9.91
C GLY A 86 10.11 -3.07 -9.15
N LEU A 87 9.87 -3.49 -7.90
CA LEU A 87 8.87 -2.87 -7.03
C LEU A 87 9.30 -1.45 -6.62
N LEU A 88 10.58 -1.24 -6.31
CA LEU A 88 11.09 0.06 -5.88
C LEU A 88 11.05 1.08 -7.02
N ASP A 89 11.42 0.67 -8.23
CA ASP A 89 11.40 1.51 -9.43
C ASP A 89 9.96 1.92 -9.76
N GLY A 90 9.01 0.97 -9.68
CA GLY A 90 7.59 1.25 -9.88
C GLY A 90 7.01 2.22 -8.85
N LEU A 91 7.36 2.06 -7.57
CA LEU A 91 6.99 2.99 -6.50
C LEU A 91 7.61 4.36 -6.68
N LEU A 92 8.88 4.44 -7.05
CA LEU A 92 9.59 5.69 -7.30
C LEU A 92 8.89 6.47 -8.42
N ALA A 93 8.54 5.81 -9.53
CA ALA A 93 7.82 6.43 -10.63
C ALA A 93 6.45 6.98 -10.18
N GLU A 94 5.63 6.15 -9.51
CA GLU A 94 4.30 6.55 -9.02
C GLU A 94 4.38 7.71 -8.01
N TYR A 95 5.30 7.65 -7.06
CA TYR A 95 5.45 8.70 -6.05
C TYR A 95 6.04 9.98 -6.65
N THR A 96 6.89 9.88 -7.67
CA THR A 96 7.41 11.06 -8.37
C THR A 96 6.28 11.77 -9.11
N GLU A 97 5.41 11.03 -9.79
CA GLU A 97 4.23 11.60 -10.46
C GLU A 97 3.28 12.28 -9.46
N ARG A 98 3.11 11.69 -8.28
CA ARG A 98 2.12 12.17 -7.29
C ARG A 98 2.63 13.24 -6.35
N TYR A 99 3.90 13.17 -5.94
CA TYR A 99 4.48 13.98 -4.86
C TYR A 99 5.75 14.73 -5.28
N GLY A 100 6.18 14.59 -6.54
CA GLY A 100 7.45 15.12 -7.02
C GLY A 100 8.66 14.27 -6.60
N ALA A 101 9.81 14.53 -7.22
CA ALA A 101 11.02 13.72 -7.04
C ALA A 101 11.53 13.72 -5.59
N GLU A 102 11.51 14.88 -4.92
CA GLU A 102 11.92 15.00 -3.51
C GLU A 102 10.97 14.24 -2.57
N GLY A 103 9.66 14.36 -2.80
CA GLY A 103 8.65 13.60 -2.05
C GLY A 103 8.83 12.09 -2.20
N ALA A 104 9.06 11.62 -3.42
CA ALA A 104 9.30 10.20 -3.69
C ALA A 104 10.56 9.66 -2.99
N ALA A 105 11.65 10.42 -3.03
CA ALA A 105 12.89 10.07 -2.35
C ALA A 105 12.69 10.01 -0.82
N ASN A 106 12.01 10.99 -0.25
CA ASN A 106 11.72 11.04 1.19
C ASN A 106 10.85 9.86 1.65
N GLU A 107 9.78 9.52 0.92
CA GLU A 107 8.92 8.38 1.25
C GLU A 107 9.67 7.04 1.20
N LEU A 108 10.50 6.82 0.17
CA LEU A 108 11.28 5.59 0.05
C LEU A 108 12.40 5.49 1.09
N ALA A 109 13.00 6.62 1.47
CA ALA A 109 14.04 6.69 2.49
C ALA A 109 13.48 6.50 3.92
N MET A 110 12.24 6.90 4.18
CA MET A 110 11.59 6.77 5.49
C MET A 110 11.56 5.33 6.01
N TYR A 111 11.44 4.36 5.09
CA TYR A 111 11.41 2.94 5.41
C TYR A 111 12.38 2.18 4.53
N PRO A 112 13.65 1.99 4.94
CA PRO A 112 14.62 1.25 4.15
C PRO A 112 14.15 -0.19 3.92
N VAL A 113 14.56 -0.80 2.80
CA VAL A 113 14.11 -2.15 2.41
C VAL A 113 14.48 -3.23 3.46
N SER A 114 15.50 -2.98 4.27
CA SER A 114 15.91 -3.82 5.40
C SER A 114 14.86 -3.95 6.51
N GLU A 115 13.89 -3.03 6.61
CA GLU A 115 12.75 -3.18 7.55
C GLU A 115 11.84 -4.37 7.20
N PHE A 116 11.94 -4.91 5.98
CA PHE A 116 11.20 -6.08 5.50
C PHE A 116 12.03 -7.37 5.55
N ALA A 117 13.19 -7.34 6.21
CA ALA A 117 14.09 -8.49 6.30
C ALA A 117 13.52 -9.63 7.15
N ALA A 118 13.94 -10.85 6.82
CA ALA A 118 13.71 -12.03 7.65
C ALA A 118 14.37 -11.86 9.05
N PRO A 119 13.87 -12.53 10.10
CA PRO A 119 12.75 -13.49 10.09
C PRO A 119 11.37 -12.85 10.26
N HIS A 120 11.27 -11.52 10.34
CA HIS A 120 10.01 -10.84 10.71
C HIS A 120 9.30 -10.17 9.53
N GLY A 121 9.95 -10.10 8.36
CA GLY A 121 9.40 -9.48 7.16
C GLY A 121 9.47 -10.38 5.93
N ARG A 122 8.71 -9.97 4.91
CA ARG A 122 8.62 -10.64 3.61
C ARG A 122 8.20 -9.65 2.54
N VAL A 123 8.71 -9.82 1.31
CA VAL A 123 8.23 -9.05 0.14
C VAL A 123 7.36 -9.95 -0.74
N VAL A 124 6.26 -9.40 -1.23
CA VAL A 124 5.34 -10.03 -2.19
C VAL A 124 5.46 -9.30 -3.53
N LEU A 125 5.68 -10.04 -4.60
CA LEU A 125 5.75 -9.52 -5.97
C LEU A 125 4.71 -10.21 -6.85
N ALA A 126 4.09 -9.47 -7.75
CA ALA A 126 3.35 -10.00 -8.89
C ALA A 126 4.20 -9.78 -10.14
N GLU A 127 4.59 -10.86 -10.80
CA GLU A 127 5.50 -10.85 -11.95
C GLU A 127 4.76 -11.30 -13.21
N LEU A 128 4.90 -10.54 -14.30
CA LEU A 128 4.40 -10.85 -15.63
C LEU A 128 5.58 -10.84 -16.60
N ASP A 129 5.87 -11.95 -17.26
CA ASP A 129 6.96 -12.05 -18.25
C ASP A 129 8.33 -11.53 -17.75
N GLY A 130 8.61 -11.74 -16.46
CA GLY A 130 9.84 -11.29 -15.81
C GLY A 130 9.82 -9.86 -15.29
N LEU A 131 8.74 -9.10 -15.56
CA LEU A 131 8.54 -7.75 -15.06
C LEU A 131 7.69 -7.74 -13.78
N VAL A 132 8.13 -7.01 -12.75
CA VAL A 132 7.31 -6.78 -11.56
C VAL A 132 6.24 -5.74 -11.88
N VAL A 133 4.97 -6.15 -11.81
CA VAL A 133 3.81 -5.32 -12.17
C VAL A 133 2.93 -4.94 -10.98
N ALA A 134 3.13 -5.57 -9.82
CA ALA A 134 2.53 -5.17 -8.55
C ALA A 134 3.34 -5.75 -7.39
N GLY A 135 3.13 -5.24 -6.18
CA GLY A 135 3.79 -5.80 -5.00
C GLY A 135 3.44 -5.09 -3.72
N GLY A 136 4.07 -5.56 -2.64
CA GLY A 136 3.97 -5.00 -1.30
C GLY A 136 4.92 -5.72 -0.35
N ALA A 137 5.00 -5.24 0.88
CA ALA A 137 5.90 -5.79 1.87
C ALA A 137 5.27 -5.86 3.27
N VAL A 138 5.66 -6.90 4.00
CA VAL A 138 5.29 -7.16 5.40
C VAL A 138 6.48 -6.81 6.29
N ARG A 139 6.23 -6.06 7.37
CA ARG A 139 7.17 -5.82 8.47
C ARG A 139 6.45 -5.97 9.82
N PRO A 140 7.14 -6.20 10.93
CA PRO A 140 6.53 -6.06 12.26
C PRO A 140 6.10 -4.61 12.49
N TYR A 141 4.91 -4.42 13.06
CA TYR A 141 4.51 -3.11 13.57
C TYR A 141 5.14 -2.89 14.95
N LYS A 142 6.07 -1.93 15.05
CA LYS A 142 6.95 -1.79 16.24
C LYS A 142 6.51 -0.69 17.21
N GLN A 143 5.46 0.07 16.90
CA GLN A 143 5.12 1.30 17.63
C GLN A 143 3.68 1.32 18.17
N GLY A 144 3.55 1.73 19.44
CA GLY A 144 2.31 2.20 20.04
C GLY A 144 1.37 1.15 20.65
N ARG A 145 0.21 1.58 21.18
CA ARG A 145 -0.77 0.73 21.88
C ARG A 145 -1.34 -0.42 21.06
N LEU A 146 -1.27 -0.32 19.73
CA LEU A 146 -1.67 -1.37 18.79
C LEU A 146 -0.49 -2.21 18.26
N ALA A 147 0.76 -1.87 18.62
CA ALA A 147 1.91 -2.76 18.46
C ALA A 147 1.84 -3.89 19.49
N MET A 148 0.92 -4.80 19.24
CA MET A 148 0.99 -6.14 19.81
C MET A 148 2.07 -6.91 19.04
N ALA A 149 2.74 -7.84 19.72
CA ALA A 149 3.84 -8.62 19.14
C ALA A 149 3.42 -9.43 17.90
N ASP A 150 2.11 -9.58 17.67
CA ASP A 150 1.49 -10.32 16.58
C ASP A 150 0.86 -9.42 15.49
N THR A 151 1.15 -8.11 15.48
CA THR A 151 0.70 -7.18 14.43
C THR A 151 1.77 -7.00 13.34
N ALA A 152 1.40 -7.33 12.10
CA ALA A 152 2.15 -6.98 10.91
C ALA A 152 1.70 -5.62 10.36
N GLU A 153 2.63 -4.82 9.85
CA GLU A 153 2.35 -3.65 9.04
C GLU A 153 2.59 -3.96 7.55
N PHE A 154 1.61 -3.66 6.70
CA PHE A 154 1.74 -3.75 5.25
C PHE A 154 2.13 -2.39 4.67
N LYS A 155 3.19 -2.40 3.87
CA LYS A 155 3.75 -1.22 3.21
C LYS A 155 3.95 -1.49 1.73
N ARG A 156 4.23 -0.40 0.99
CA ARG A 156 4.67 -0.48 -0.41
C ARG A 156 3.68 -1.20 -1.32
N VAL A 157 2.39 -1.17 -0.96
CA VAL A 157 1.33 -1.77 -1.77
C VAL A 157 1.17 -0.93 -3.03
N TRP A 158 1.51 -1.52 -4.17
CA TRP A 158 1.55 -0.85 -5.46
C TRP A 158 1.09 -1.76 -6.58
N THR A 159 0.57 -1.15 -7.65
CA THR A 159 0.22 -1.83 -8.90
C THR A 159 0.53 -0.87 -10.04
N SER A 160 1.33 -1.34 -11.01
CA SER A 160 1.65 -0.64 -12.25
C SER A 160 0.38 -0.10 -12.91
N SER A 161 0.41 1.17 -13.31
CA SER A 161 -0.68 1.87 -14.01
C SER A 161 -1.17 1.09 -15.22
N ASP A 162 -0.25 0.56 -16.03
CA ASP A 162 -0.51 -0.24 -17.24
C ASP A 162 -1.18 -1.59 -16.95
N HIS A 163 -1.13 -2.04 -15.69
CA HIS A 163 -1.64 -3.34 -15.26
C HIS A 163 -2.79 -3.23 -14.24
N ARG A 164 -3.36 -2.02 -14.07
CA ARG A 164 -4.53 -1.79 -13.21
C ARG A 164 -5.78 -2.48 -13.77
N ARG A 165 -6.85 -2.52 -12.96
CA ARG A 165 -8.14 -3.14 -13.30
C ARG A 165 -8.11 -4.67 -13.54
N ARG A 166 -6.95 -5.32 -13.42
CA ARG A 166 -6.78 -6.79 -13.46
C ARG A 166 -6.92 -7.48 -12.09
N GLY A 167 -7.30 -6.74 -11.04
CA GLY A 167 -7.45 -7.27 -9.69
C GLY A 167 -6.13 -7.55 -8.95
N LEU A 168 -5.00 -7.06 -9.45
CA LEU A 168 -3.67 -7.30 -8.89
C LEU A 168 -3.52 -6.82 -7.44
N ALA A 169 -4.02 -5.63 -7.12
CA ALA A 169 -3.97 -5.13 -5.74
C ALA A 169 -4.65 -6.08 -4.74
N ARG A 170 -5.78 -6.70 -5.11
CA ARG A 170 -6.44 -7.72 -4.27
C ARG A 170 -5.58 -8.97 -4.12
N ARG A 171 -4.94 -9.43 -5.20
CA ARG A 171 -4.05 -10.60 -5.18
C ARG A 171 -2.81 -10.35 -4.32
N VAL A 172 -2.22 -9.16 -4.43
CA VAL A 172 -1.10 -8.73 -3.58
C VAL A 172 -1.52 -8.71 -2.11
N MET A 173 -2.67 -8.11 -1.78
CA MET A 173 -3.16 -8.09 -0.39
C MET A 173 -3.39 -9.49 0.17
N ALA A 174 -4.01 -10.39 -0.59
CA ALA A 174 -4.18 -11.78 -0.16
C ALA A 174 -2.83 -12.48 0.08
N ALA A 175 -1.87 -12.30 -0.82
CA ALA A 175 -0.53 -12.88 -0.67
C ALA A 175 0.28 -12.27 0.50
N LEU A 176 0.06 -10.99 0.83
CA LEU A 176 0.62 -10.36 2.03
C LEU A 176 0.00 -10.94 3.31
N GLU A 177 -1.31 -11.16 3.34
CA GLU A 177 -1.99 -11.81 4.46
C GLU A 177 -1.50 -13.24 4.68
N GLU A 178 -1.30 -14.02 3.62
CA GLU A 178 -0.67 -15.34 3.70
C GLU A 178 0.75 -15.25 4.23
N ALA A 179 1.58 -14.36 3.69
CA ALA A 179 2.95 -14.15 4.15
C ALA A 179 3.00 -13.74 5.63
N ALA A 180 2.06 -12.92 6.09
CA ALA A 180 1.98 -12.50 7.48
C ALA A 180 1.60 -13.67 8.40
N ARG A 181 0.65 -14.52 7.99
CA ARG A 181 0.30 -15.74 8.74
C ARG A 181 1.47 -16.71 8.83
N ASP A 182 2.21 -16.90 7.73
CA ASP A 182 3.42 -17.76 7.71
C ASP A 182 4.50 -17.26 8.68
N LEU A 183 4.55 -15.95 8.93
CA LEU A 183 5.46 -15.31 9.90
C LEU A 183 4.91 -15.32 11.35
N GLY A 184 3.70 -15.84 11.57
CA GLY A 184 3.07 -15.95 12.89
C GLY A 184 2.25 -14.73 13.31
N TYR A 185 2.02 -13.76 12.43
CA TYR A 185 1.16 -12.61 12.74
C TYR A 185 -0.32 -12.98 12.71
N THR A 186 -1.08 -12.42 13.64
CA THR A 186 -2.53 -12.64 13.78
C THR A 186 -3.34 -11.42 13.35
N ARG A 187 -2.67 -10.28 13.13
CA ARG A 187 -3.29 -9.01 12.76
C ARG A 187 -2.47 -8.31 11.69
N ALA A 188 -3.15 -7.68 10.74
CA ALA A 188 -2.55 -6.76 9.77
C ALA A 188 -2.99 -5.32 10.07
N LEU A 189 -2.06 -4.39 9.91
CA LEU A 189 -2.25 -2.94 9.94
C LEU A 189 -1.69 -2.35 8.63
N LEU A 190 -2.31 -1.31 8.11
CA LEU A 190 -1.76 -0.51 7.02
C LEU A 190 -2.21 0.93 7.12
N PHE A 191 -1.52 1.79 6.38
CA PHE A 191 -1.81 3.22 6.31
C PHE A 191 -1.95 3.64 4.86
N THR A 192 -2.93 4.49 4.58
CA THR A 192 -3.08 5.13 3.27
C THR A 192 -3.23 6.64 3.40
N GLY A 193 -2.77 7.38 2.41
CA GLY A 193 -2.98 8.82 2.36
C GLY A 193 -4.40 9.18 1.92
N PRO A 194 -4.91 10.39 2.24
CA PRO A 194 -6.23 10.84 1.83
C PRO A 194 -6.31 11.08 0.31
N ALA A 195 -5.17 11.33 -0.34
CA ALA A 195 -5.03 11.45 -1.79
C ALA A 195 -5.05 10.09 -2.53
N GLN A 196 -5.58 9.04 -1.91
CA GLN A 196 -5.63 7.67 -2.46
C GLN A 196 -7.01 7.02 -2.24
N PRO A 197 -8.10 7.61 -2.78
CA PRO A 197 -9.46 7.10 -2.59
C PRO A 197 -9.64 5.67 -3.11
N GLU A 198 -8.91 5.27 -4.14
CA GLU A 198 -8.91 3.91 -4.68
C GLU A 198 -8.40 2.89 -3.67
N ALA A 199 -7.42 3.26 -2.85
CA ALA A 199 -6.86 2.39 -1.82
C ALA A 199 -7.86 2.20 -0.68
N VAL A 200 -8.50 3.28 -0.22
CA VAL A 200 -9.59 3.22 0.79
C VAL A 200 -10.70 2.26 0.33
N ALA A 201 -11.22 2.48 -0.88
CA ALA A 201 -12.30 1.66 -1.44
C ALA A 201 -11.89 0.19 -1.68
N LEU A 202 -10.60 -0.08 -1.89
CA LEU A 202 -10.06 -1.43 -1.94
C LEU A 202 -10.09 -2.07 -0.56
N TYR A 203 -9.50 -1.43 0.45
CA TYR A 203 -9.34 -1.98 1.80
C TYR A 203 -10.68 -2.32 2.45
N GLU A 204 -11.66 -1.43 2.35
CA GLU A 204 -13.02 -1.68 2.84
C GLU A 204 -13.64 -2.92 2.17
N ARG A 205 -13.47 -3.05 0.84
CA ARG A 205 -14.03 -4.17 0.07
C ARG A 205 -13.40 -5.51 0.40
N ILE A 206 -12.14 -5.53 0.81
CA ILE A 206 -11.42 -6.75 1.19
C ILE A 206 -11.47 -6.99 2.71
N GLY A 207 -12.34 -6.27 3.44
CA GLY A 207 -12.67 -6.56 4.83
C GLY A 207 -11.72 -5.92 5.86
N TYR A 208 -10.92 -4.93 5.47
CA TYR A 208 -10.21 -4.11 6.45
C TYR A 208 -11.17 -3.09 7.07
N THR A 209 -10.98 -2.83 8.35
CA THR A 209 -11.75 -1.84 9.11
C THR A 209 -10.88 -0.61 9.35
N ALA A 210 -11.42 0.58 9.06
CA ALA A 210 -10.77 1.83 9.42
C ALA A 210 -10.62 1.94 10.94
N LEU A 211 -9.47 2.42 11.40
CA LEU A 211 -9.23 2.72 12.80
C LEU A 211 -9.34 4.22 13.04
N ASP A 212 -9.64 4.62 14.28
CA ASP A 212 -9.51 6.02 14.67
C ASP A 212 -8.01 6.36 14.77
N PRO A 213 -7.50 7.38 14.06
CA PRO A 213 -6.12 7.81 14.22
C PRO A 213 -5.75 8.16 15.66
N ALA A 214 -6.70 8.57 16.50
CA ALA A 214 -6.48 8.84 17.92
C ALA A 214 -6.15 7.58 18.76
N ASP A 215 -6.48 6.39 18.24
CA ASP A 215 -6.15 5.11 18.89
C ASP A 215 -4.68 4.67 18.62
N LEU A 216 -3.96 5.40 17.76
CA LEU A 216 -2.57 5.13 17.41
C LEU A 216 -1.65 6.16 18.05
N ASP A 217 -0.52 5.69 18.59
CA ASP A 217 0.47 6.59 19.21
C ASP A 217 1.31 7.33 18.16
N GLU A 218 1.45 6.76 16.97
CA GLU A 218 2.20 7.35 15.86
C GLU A 218 1.56 7.01 14.51
N LEU A 219 1.48 8.02 13.64
CA LEU A 219 1.06 7.88 12.24
C LEU A 219 2.26 8.20 11.34
N PRO A 220 2.44 7.50 10.20
CA PRO A 220 3.46 7.85 9.22
C PRO A 220 3.38 9.32 8.79
N HIS A 221 2.15 9.77 8.56
CA HIS A 221 1.80 11.17 8.28
C HIS A 221 0.57 11.55 9.06
N ARG A 222 0.44 12.81 9.48
CA ARG A 222 -0.74 13.30 10.21
C ARG A 222 -2.06 13.06 9.49
N SER A 223 -2.04 13.01 8.16
CA SER A 223 -3.20 12.75 7.30
C SER A 223 -3.42 11.27 7.00
N SER A 224 -2.59 10.36 7.51
CA SER A 224 -2.72 8.92 7.24
C SER A 224 -4.01 8.36 7.80
N LEU A 225 -4.66 7.53 7.00
CA LEU A 225 -5.84 6.76 7.37
C LEU A 225 -5.42 5.32 7.70
N PRO A 226 -5.50 4.91 8.97
CA PRO A 226 -5.14 3.56 9.39
C PRO A 226 -6.27 2.55 9.14
N PHE A 227 -5.90 1.35 8.72
CA PHE A 227 -6.81 0.23 8.51
C PHE A 227 -6.23 -1.04 9.13
N ALA A 228 -7.07 -1.86 9.75
CA ALA A 228 -6.65 -3.14 10.31
C ALA A 228 -7.58 -4.29 9.95
N ARG A 229 -7.02 -5.50 9.99
CA ARG A 229 -7.72 -6.76 9.76
C ARG A 229 -7.20 -7.86 10.69
N ASP A 230 -8.11 -8.67 11.20
CA ASP A 230 -7.79 -9.91 11.91
C ASP A 230 -7.47 -11.01 10.89
N LEU A 231 -6.35 -11.70 11.07
CA LEU A 231 -5.86 -12.75 10.18
C LEU A 231 -6.14 -14.17 10.70
N ARG A 232 -6.80 -14.33 11.85
CA ARG A 232 -7.09 -15.64 12.46
C ARG A 232 -8.27 -16.37 11.80
N GLY A 233 -9.00 -15.68 10.92
CA GLY A 233 -10.09 -16.25 10.12
C GLY A 233 -9.64 -16.86 8.81
#